data_AF-A0A3D1KTP1-F1
#
_entry.id   AF-A0A3D1KTP1-F1
#
_cell.length_a   1.000
_cell.length_b   1.000
_cell.length_c   1.000
_cell.angle_alpha   90.00
_cell.angle_beta   90.00
_cell.angle_gamma   90.00
#
_symmetry.space_group_name_H-M   'P 1'
#
loop_
_entity.id
_entity.type
_entity.pdbx_description
1 polymer ?
#
loop_
_entity_poly.entity_id
_entity_poly.type
_entity_poly.pdbx_seq_one_letter_code
_entity_poly.pdbx_strand_id
1 'polypeptide(L)'
;MQIKIISMKKSIAILAFLLAGTIFISAQNVPCKVLKVGIEKEYSGKCKKGLANGKGIAKGRFFYDGDFKKGLPNGKGILKFSQNEYYVGEWKDGLQDGKGELHYKVNGVDSIKVGIWEKGNYLGKKAISPYLIKYTSGVDRYSLSKSSEGDGGKFNRVIIKFIQNGGVNTSVSNFMLQGDSGNRTNINNVEGFENITFPFLCKITYSTLNKFRTSTHTAIFEFVINKPGDWELILNN
;
A
#
# COMPACT_ATOMS: atom_id res chain seq x y z
N MET A 1 88.38 39.96 -21.01
CA MET A 1 89.37 38.96 -20.59
C MET A 1 88.62 37.70 -20.18
N GLN A 2 89.14 36.53 -20.59
CA GLN A 2 88.67 35.16 -20.33
C GLN A 2 87.44 34.65 -21.12
N ILE A 3 87.81 33.89 -22.15
CA ILE A 3 87.06 32.84 -22.82
C ILE A 3 86.90 31.65 -21.86
N LYS A 4 85.74 30.98 -21.83
CA LYS A 4 85.67 29.56 -21.47
C LYS A 4 84.70 28.83 -22.40
N ILE A 5 85.26 27.88 -23.14
CA ILE A 5 84.59 26.91 -24.02
C ILE A 5 84.36 25.62 -23.19
N ILE A 6 83.47 24.76 -23.71
CA ILE A 6 83.26 23.31 -23.42
C ILE A 6 82.19 23.09 -22.32
N SER A 7 81.06 22.40 -22.54
CA SER A 7 80.90 21.05 -23.10
C SER A 7 79.47 20.81 -23.61
N MET A 8 79.36 20.19 -24.80
CA MET A 8 78.13 19.53 -25.26
C MET A 8 77.88 18.24 -24.46
N LYS A 9 76.62 17.92 -24.16
CA LYS A 9 76.12 16.53 -24.14
C LYS A 9 74.67 16.49 -24.63
N LYS A 10 74.47 15.59 -25.59
CA LYS A 10 73.24 15.24 -26.30
C LYS A 10 72.14 14.80 -25.33
N SER A 11 70.88 15.07 -25.64
CA SER A 11 69.89 14.01 -25.94
C SER A 11 68.43 14.45 -25.84
N ILE A 12 67.70 14.10 -26.91
CA ILE A 12 66.29 13.67 -26.97
C ILE A 12 65.21 14.77 -26.95
N ALA A 13 64.59 14.91 -28.13
CA ALA A 13 63.33 15.59 -28.37
C ALA A 13 62.15 14.85 -27.74
N ILE A 14 61.19 15.59 -27.18
CA ILE A 14 59.79 15.14 -27.09
C ILE A 14 58.90 16.31 -27.51
N LEU A 15 58.30 16.14 -28.68
CA LEU A 15 57.31 17.02 -29.28
C LEU A 15 55.98 16.86 -28.52
N ALA A 16 55.71 17.73 -27.54
CA ALA A 16 54.42 17.76 -26.87
C ALA A 16 53.42 18.56 -27.70
N PHE A 17 52.82 17.92 -28.71
CA PHE A 17 51.70 18.48 -29.46
C PHE A 17 50.46 18.44 -28.56
N LEU A 18 50.06 19.62 -28.09
CA LEU A 18 48.81 19.88 -27.37
C LEU A 18 47.61 19.51 -28.27
N LEU A 19 47.17 18.25 -28.21
CA LEU A 19 45.81 17.90 -28.60
C LEU A 19 44.95 17.91 -27.33
N ALA A 20 44.51 19.10 -26.94
CA ALA A 20 43.39 19.25 -26.02
C ALA A 20 42.12 18.80 -26.75
N GLY A 21 41.96 17.48 -26.92
CA GLY A 21 40.71 16.87 -27.34
C GLY A 21 39.70 17.15 -26.23
N THR A 22 38.84 18.14 -26.46
CA THR A 22 37.65 18.33 -25.64
C THR A 22 36.86 17.03 -25.68
N ILE A 23 36.93 16.26 -24.59
CA ILE A 23 36.02 15.15 -24.35
C ILE A 23 34.66 15.81 -24.14
N PHE A 24 33.90 15.99 -25.21
CA PHE A 24 32.46 16.14 -25.10
C PHE A 24 31.95 14.80 -24.57
N ILE A 25 31.88 14.67 -23.24
CA ILE A 25 30.97 13.71 -22.63
C ILE A 25 29.59 14.25 -22.99
N SER A 26 29.04 13.80 -24.12
CA SER A 26 27.60 13.81 -24.25
C SER A 26 27.13 12.92 -23.11
N ALA A 27 26.62 13.53 -22.04
CA ALA A 27 25.73 12.82 -21.15
C ALA A 27 24.60 12.36 -22.07
N GLN A 28 24.68 11.12 -22.55
CA GLN A 28 23.59 10.53 -23.28
C GLN A 28 22.43 10.60 -22.31
N ASN A 29 21.47 11.48 -22.61
CA ASN A 29 20.22 11.58 -21.88
C ASN A 29 19.52 10.25 -22.08
N VAL A 30 19.87 9.26 -21.24
CA VAL A 30 19.23 7.94 -21.28
C VAL A 30 17.75 8.21 -21.03
N PRO A 31 16.89 7.99 -22.04
CA PRO A 31 15.50 8.34 -21.93
C PRO A 31 14.90 7.55 -20.76
N CYS A 32 14.21 8.27 -19.89
CA CYS A 32 13.64 7.67 -18.68
C CYS A 32 12.57 6.65 -19.06
N LYS A 33 12.80 5.41 -18.65
CA LYS A 33 12.00 4.28 -19.09
C LYS A 33 10.68 4.19 -18.32
N VAL A 34 9.60 4.05 -19.07
CA VAL A 34 8.28 3.65 -18.58
C VAL A 34 8.11 2.16 -18.85
N LEU A 35 7.60 1.42 -17.87
CA LEU A 35 7.48 -0.05 -17.91
C LEU A 35 6.06 -0.52 -18.21
N LYS A 36 5.06 0.36 -18.10
CA LYS A 36 3.68 0.00 -18.44
C LYS A 36 3.52 -0.03 -19.95
N VAL A 37 3.23 -1.23 -20.47
CA VAL A 37 2.89 -1.46 -21.87
C VAL A 37 1.65 -0.63 -22.25
N GLY A 38 1.71 -0.04 -23.44
CA GLY A 38 0.74 0.90 -23.98
C GLY A 38 1.11 2.36 -23.79
N ILE A 39 2.02 2.73 -22.87
CA ILE A 39 2.43 4.13 -22.62
C ILE A 39 3.95 4.32 -22.61
N GLU A 40 4.71 3.39 -23.17
CA GLU A 40 6.16 3.28 -23.02
C GLU A 40 7.00 4.03 -24.06
N LYS A 41 6.38 4.66 -25.06
CA LYS A 41 7.12 5.23 -26.22
C LYS A 41 7.79 6.55 -25.89
N GLU A 42 7.06 7.47 -25.27
CA GLU A 42 7.55 8.80 -24.91
C GLU A 42 7.25 9.08 -23.44
N TYR A 43 8.18 9.74 -22.75
CA TYR A 43 8.00 10.15 -21.37
C TYR A 43 8.59 11.54 -21.13
N SER A 44 7.83 12.39 -20.43
CA SER A 44 8.27 13.67 -19.93
C SER A 44 7.90 13.78 -18.46
N GLY A 45 8.89 13.89 -17.58
CA GLY A 45 8.64 13.98 -16.15
C GLY A 45 9.86 13.68 -15.31
N LYS A 46 9.62 13.57 -13.99
CA LYS A 46 10.67 13.27 -13.03
C LYS A 46 11.23 11.85 -13.25
N CYS A 47 12.54 11.72 -13.05
CA CYS A 47 13.26 10.50 -13.36
C CYS A 47 14.18 10.11 -12.21
N LYS A 48 14.21 8.82 -11.89
CA LYS A 48 15.08 8.29 -10.84
C LYS A 48 15.64 6.95 -11.27
N LYS A 49 16.98 6.85 -11.32
CA LYS A 49 17.71 5.64 -11.73
C LYS A 49 17.27 5.12 -13.11
N GLY A 50 17.12 6.04 -14.08
CA GLY A 50 16.70 5.71 -15.45
C GLY A 50 15.24 5.28 -15.62
N LEU A 51 14.42 5.35 -14.56
CA LEU A 51 13.00 5.01 -14.59
C LEU A 51 12.13 6.23 -14.28
N ALA A 52 10.95 6.29 -14.90
CA ALA A 52 9.92 7.28 -14.57
C ALA A 52 9.59 7.23 -13.05
N ASN A 53 9.60 8.38 -12.39
CA ASN A 53 9.43 8.47 -10.94
C ASN A 53 8.97 9.86 -10.49
N GLY A 54 7.83 9.97 -9.80
CA GLY A 54 7.15 11.23 -9.52
C GLY A 54 6.18 11.61 -10.64
N LYS A 55 5.76 12.88 -10.68
CA LYS A 55 4.84 13.40 -11.71
C LYS A 55 5.46 13.31 -13.10
N GLY A 56 4.67 12.88 -14.08
CA GLY A 56 5.04 12.87 -15.49
C GLY A 56 3.90 12.50 -16.42
N ILE A 57 4.18 12.67 -17.71
CA ILE A 57 3.30 12.35 -18.82
C ILE A 57 3.99 11.28 -19.67
N ALA A 58 3.26 10.21 -19.98
CA ALA A 58 3.74 9.12 -20.81
C ALA A 58 2.79 8.89 -22.00
N LYS A 59 3.35 8.62 -23.17
CA LYS A 59 2.59 8.38 -24.40
C LYS A 59 3.03 7.08 -25.07
N GLY A 60 2.08 6.42 -25.71
CA GLY A 60 2.30 5.22 -26.50
C GLY A 60 1.08 4.94 -27.36
N ARG A 61 0.53 3.74 -27.24
CA ARG A 61 -0.84 3.44 -27.73
C ARG A 61 -1.89 4.21 -26.94
N PHE A 62 -1.62 4.45 -25.66
CA PHE A 62 -2.46 5.17 -24.71
C PHE A 62 -1.71 6.40 -24.20
N PHE A 63 -2.42 7.25 -23.47
CA PHE A 63 -1.86 8.44 -22.85
C PHE A 63 -2.04 8.36 -21.33
N TYR A 64 -0.98 8.62 -20.57
CA TYR A 64 -1.04 8.69 -19.12
C TYR A 64 -0.48 10.02 -18.60
N ASP A 65 -1.19 10.63 -17.68
CA ASP A 65 -0.73 11.79 -16.91
C ASP A 65 -0.92 11.50 -15.43
N GLY A 66 0.17 11.47 -14.66
CA GLY A 66 0.08 11.18 -13.24
C GLY A 66 1.40 10.88 -12.55
N ASP A 67 1.28 10.20 -11.42
CA ASP A 67 2.41 9.79 -10.60
C ASP A 67 3.01 8.47 -11.07
N PHE A 68 4.34 8.41 -11.07
CA PHE A 68 5.12 7.21 -11.36
C PHE A 68 5.95 6.77 -10.16
N LYS A 69 6.18 5.47 -10.03
CA LYS A 69 7.18 4.89 -9.14
C LYS A 69 7.82 3.70 -9.81
N LYS A 70 9.15 3.69 -9.86
CA LYS A 70 9.95 2.62 -10.49
C LYS A 70 9.46 2.27 -11.92
N GLY A 71 9.14 3.29 -12.72
CA GLY A 71 8.73 3.12 -14.12
C GLY A 71 7.25 2.76 -14.34
N LEU A 72 6.45 2.60 -13.29
CA LEU A 72 5.03 2.24 -13.38
C LEU A 72 4.14 3.36 -12.81
N PRO A 73 2.91 3.55 -13.33
CA PRO A 73 1.88 4.35 -12.66
C PRO A 73 1.70 3.96 -11.19
N ASN A 74 1.80 4.91 -10.27
CA ASN A 74 1.72 4.68 -8.83
C ASN A 74 1.40 5.99 -8.11
N GLY A 75 0.24 6.09 -7.48
CA GLY A 75 -0.32 7.34 -6.94
C GLY A 75 -1.57 7.76 -7.71
N LYS A 76 -1.74 9.05 -8.00
CA LYS A 76 -2.92 9.55 -8.73
C LYS A 76 -2.59 9.78 -10.20
N GLY A 77 -3.51 9.45 -11.09
CA GLY A 77 -3.34 9.75 -12.51
C GLY A 77 -4.53 9.41 -13.39
N ILE A 78 -4.42 9.83 -14.64
CA ILE A 78 -5.42 9.66 -15.70
C ILE A 78 -4.80 8.83 -16.81
N LEU A 79 -5.41 7.69 -17.14
CA LEU A 79 -5.07 6.90 -18.32
C LEU A 79 -6.18 7.04 -19.36
N LYS A 80 -5.86 7.58 -20.53
CA LYS A 80 -6.76 7.66 -21.68
C LYS A 80 -6.46 6.50 -22.64
N PHE A 81 -7.44 5.62 -22.82
CA PHE A 81 -7.39 4.51 -23.78
C PHE A 81 -7.74 4.99 -25.19
N SER A 82 -8.66 5.95 -25.27
CA SER A 82 -9.05 6.66 -26.48
C SER A 82 -9.52 8.08 -26.10
N GLN A 83 -10.09 8.83 -27.06
CA GLN A 83 -10.69 10.15 -26.77
C GLN A 83 -11.88 10.06 -25.82
N ASN A 84 -12.66 8.97 -25.89
CA ASN A 84 -13.92 8.80 -25.16
C ASN A 84 -13.84 7.78 -24.03
N GLU A 85 -12.70 7.11 -23.86
CA GLU A 85 -12.52 6.08 -22.86
C GLU A 85 -11.28 6.37 -22.03
N TYR A 86 -11.49 6.62 -20.73
CA TYR A 86 -10.42 6.98 -19.82
C TYR A 86 -10.74 6.60 -18.37
N TYR A 87 -9.68 6.34 -17.62
CA TYR A 87 -9.74 6.11 -16.18
C TYR A 87 -9.05 7.25 -15.44
N VAL A 88 -9.73 7.82 -14.45
CA VAL A 88 -9.17 8.78 -13.48
C VAL A 88 -9.18 8.12 -12.11
N GLY A 89 -8.05 8.05 -11.42
CA GLY A 89 -8.06 7.49 -10.08
C GLY A 89 -6.69 7.16 -9.51
N GLU A 90 -6.72 6.25 -8.56
CA GLU A 90 -5.56 5.74 -7.84
C GLU A 90 -4.93 4.55 -8.56
N TRP A 91 -3.61 4.49 -8.50
CA TRP A 91 -2.76 3.52 -9.18
C TRP A 91 -1.77 2.92 -8.20
N LYS A 92 -1.54 1.61 -8.33
CA LYS A 92 -0.48 0.91 -7.63
C LYS A 92 0.18 -0.09 -8.57
N ASP A 93 1.50 0.03 -8.68
CA ASP A 93 2.34 -0.86 -9.48
C ASP A 93 1.80 -1.10 -10.91
N GLY A 94 1.29 -0.03 -11.54
CA GLY A 94 0.80 -0.03 -12.92
C GLY A 94 -0.66 -0.47 -13.12
N LEU A 95 -1.37 -0.80 -12.05
CA LEU A 95 -2.78 -1.21 -12.05
C LEU A 95 -3.66 -0.16 -11.33
N GLN A 96 -4.92 -0.06 -11.72
CA GLN A 96 -5.92 0.70 -10.96
C GLN A 96 -6.09 0.06 -9.58
N ASP A 97 -5.93 0.85 -8.52
CA ASP A 97 -5.93 0.37 -7.14
C ASP A 97 -6.32 1.51 -6.20
N GLY A 98 -7.50 1.43 -5.59
CA GLY A 98 -8.10 2.51 -4.80
C GLY A 98 -9.33 3.12 -5.46
N LYS A 99 -9.63 4.39 -5.17
CA LYS A 99 -10.79 5.10 -5.72
C LYS A 99 -10.55 5.54 -7.16
N GLY A 100 -11.60 5.52 -7.97
CA GLY A 100 -11.53 6.05 -9.33
C GLY A 100 -12.85 6.14 -10.07
N GLU A 101 -12.74 6.50 -11.34
CA GLU A 101 -13.82 6.64 -12.29
C GLU A 101 -13.34 6.13 -13.66
N LEU A 102 -14.05 5.15 -14.21
CA LEU A 102 -13.87 4.72 -15.60
C LEU A 102 -15.01 5.31 -16.43
N HIS A 103 -14.64 6.17 -17.36
CA HIS A 103 -15.52 6.76 -18.38
C HIS A 103 -15.37 5.96 -19.66
N TYR A 104 -16.49 5.54 -20.25
CA TYR A 104 -16.54 4.69 -21.46
C TYR A 104 -17.87 4.89 -22.20
N LYS A 105 -17.99 4.32 -23.40
CA LYS A 105 -19.25 4.35 -24.19
C LYS A 105 -19.88 2.97 -24.28
N VAL A 106 -21.21 2.90 -24.13
CA VAL A 106 -22.03 1.72 -24.43
C VAL A 106 -23.03 2.12 -25.50
N ASN A 107 -22.93 1.52 -26.70
CA ASN A 107 -23.79 1.86 -27.84
C ASN A 107 -23.83 3.37 -28.15
N GLY A 108 -22.67 4.03 -28.04
CA GLY A 108 -22.53 5.48 -28.25
C GLY A 108 -22.89 6.36 -27.06
N VAL A 109 -23.54 5.80 -26.03
CA VAL A 109 -23.97 6.50 -24.82
C VAL A 109 -22.85 6.55 -23.79
N ASP A 110 -22.61 7.73 -23.22
CA ASP A 110 -21.60 7.93 -22.17
C ASP A 110 -22.01 7.21 -20.89
N SER A 111 -21.08 6.43 -20.35
CA SER A 111 -21.26 5.59 -19.17
C SER A 111 -20.09 5.79 -18.22
N ILE A 112 -20.37 5.81 -16.92
CA ILE A 112 -19.38 6.02 -15.87
C ILE A 112 -19.49 4.93 -14.82
N LYS A 113 -18.38 4.24 -14.55
CA LYS A 113 -18.21 3.37 -13.37
C LYS A 113 -17.43 4.15 -12.33
N VAL A 114 -18.06 4.51 -11.23
CA VAL A 114 -17.44 5.16 -10.06
C VAL A 114 -17.36 4.15 -8.93
N GLY A 115 -16.19 3.97 -8.31
CA GLY A 115 -16.07 3.03 -7.20
C GLY A 115 -14.65 2.75 -6.70
N ILE A 116 -14.39 1.49 -6.35
CA ILE A 116 -13.10 1.00 -5.89
C ILE A 116 -12.55 -0.02 -6.89
N TRP A 117 -11.25 0.06 -7.15
CA TRP A 117 -10.49 -0.90 -7.94
C TRP A 117 -9.47 -1.60 -7.05
N GLU A 118 -9.23 -2.88 -7.30
CA GLU A 118 -8.16 -3.65 -6.66
C GLU A 118 -7.43 -4.46 -7.72
N LYS A 119 -6.13 -4.18 -7.90
CA LYS A 119 -5.30 -4.85 -8.91
C LYS A 119 -5.95 -4.88 -10.30
N GLY A 120 -6.57 -3.77 -10.70
CA GLY A 120 -7.25 -3.61 -11.99
C GLY A 120 -8.71 -4.07 -12.05
N ASN A 121 -9.23 -4.74 -11.01
CA ASN A 121 -10.61 -5.24 -10.98
C ASN A 121 -11.55 -4.21 -10.33
N TYR A 122 -12.69 -3.92 -10.96
CA TYR A 122 -13.71 -3.02 -10.42
C TYR A 122 -14.57 -3.72 -9.36
N LEU A 123 -14.57 -3.21 -8.13
CA LEU A 123 -15.28 -3.76 -6.97
C LEU A 123 -16.60 -3.02 -6.63
N GLY A 124 -16.94 -1.94 -7.35
CA GLY A 124 -18.16 -1.16 -7.12
C GLY A 124 -18.00 0.02 -6.15
N LYS A 125 -19.11 0.71 -5.83
CA LYS A 125 -19.15 1.97 -5.07
C LYS A 125 -18.76 1.85 -3.59
N LYS A 126 -18.65 0.65 -3.06
CA LYS A 126 -18.31 0.38 -1.66
C LYS A 126 -17.47 -0.88 -1.61
N ALA A 127 -16.15 -0.74 -1.50
CA ALA A 127 -15.34 -1.89 -1.08
C ALA A 127 -15.90 -2.36 0.26
N ILE A 128 -16.30 -3.62 0.33
CA ILE A 128 -16.72 -4.23 1.58
C ILE A 128 -15.48 -4.15 2.49
N SER A 129 -15.52 -3.25 3.49
CA SER A 129 -14.43 -3.10 4.45
C SER A 129 -14.12 -4.48 5.02
N PRO A 130 -12.85 -4.91 5.12
CA PRO A 130 -12.50 -6.23 5.61
C PRO A 130 -13.16 -6.59 6.95
N TYR A 131 -13.44 -5.57 7.75
CA TYR A 131 -14.32 -5.62 8.90
C TYR A 131 -15.09 -4.30 9.07
N LEU A 132 -16.13 -4.30 9.91
CA LEU A 132 -16.89 -3.12 10.31
C LEU A 132 -17.14 -3.18 11.82
N ILE A 133 -16.83 -2.11 12.55
CA ILE A 133 -17.24 -1.97 13.96
C ILE A 133 -18.66 -1.42 13.98
N LYS A 134 -19.59 -2.17 14.56
CA LYS A 134 -21.01 -1.80 14.63
C LYS A 134 -21.35 -1.01 15.89
N TYR A 135 -20.75 -1.37 17.01
CA TYR A 135 -21.02 -0.73 18.30
C TYR A 135 -19.83 -0.88 19.26
N THR A 136 -19.60 0.15 20.07
CA THR A 136 -18.62 0.13 21.16
C THR A 136 -19.11 0.97 22.34
N SER A 137 -18.97 0.45 23.55
CA SER A 137 -19.25 1.14 24.81
C SER A 137 -18.32 0.59 25.90
N GLY A 138 -17.78 1.45 26.76
CA GLY A 138 -16.91 1.03 27.88
C GLY A 138 -15.53 0.49 27.47
N VAL A 139 -15.13 0.63 26.20
CA VAL A 139 -13.80 0.27 25.66
C VAL A 139 -13.01 1.54 25.36
N ASP A 140 -11.82 1.70 25.92
CA ASP A 140 -10.99 2.90 25.74
C ASP A 140 -10.31 2.95 24.38
N ARG A 141 -9.77 1.81 23.94
CA ARG A 141 -9.11 1.67 22.65
C ARG A 141 -9.28 0.23 22.15
N TYR A 142 -9.29 0.07 20.84
CA TYR A 142 -9.32 -1.25 20.22
C TYR A 142 -8.41 -1.32 19.00
N SER A 143 -8.11 -2.54 18.58
CA SER A 143 -7.51 -2.85 17.28
C SER A 143 -8.15 -4.12 16.76
N LEU A 144 -8.74 -4.07 15.56
CA LEU A 144 -9.16 -5.26 14.82
C LEU A 144 -8.34 -5.34 13.56
N SER A 145 -7.52 -6.38 13.45
CA SER A 145 -6.58 -6.52 12.35
C SER A 145 -6.49 -7.97 11.89
N LYS A 146 -6.16 -8.16 10.61
CA LYS A 146 -5.88 -9.47 10.07
C LYS A 146 -4.50 -9.91 10.58
N SER A 147 -4.42 -11.08 11.21
CA SER A 147 -3.15 -11.57 11.76
C SER A 147 -2.17 -11.83 10.61
N SER A 148 -0.92 -11.38 10.78
CA SER A 148 0.21 -11.74 9.93
C SER A 148 0.84 -13.08 10.31
N GLU A 149 0.49 -13.64 11.47
CA GLU A 149 1.08 -14.84 12.06
C GLU A 149 -0.01 -15.88 12.35
N GLY A 150 0.17 -17.10 11.81
CA GLY A 150 -0.77 -18.23 11.93
C GLY A 150 -1.09 -18.86 10.57
N ASP A 151 -0.35 -19.92 10.22
CA ASP A 151 -0.58 -20.89 9.13
C ASP A 151 -0.94 -20.41 7.71
N GLY A 152 -0.88 -19.10 7.43
CA GLY A 152 -1.21 -18.51 6.13
C GLY A 152 -2.71 -18.29 5.91
N GLY A 153 -3.51 -18.11 6.97
CA GLY A 153 -4.95 -17.87 6.83
C GLY A 153 -5.77 -19.12 6.53
N LYS A 154 -5.29 -20.29 6.94
CA LYS A 154 -5.95 -21.59 6.71
C LYS A 154 -7.21 -21.80 7.55
N PHE A 155 -7.31 -21.14 8.70
CA PHE A 155 -8.33 -21.42 9.70
C PHE A 155 -9.09 -20.13 9.97
N ASN A 156 -10.13 -19.86 9.18
CA ASN A 156 -11.02 -18.70 9.36
C ASN A 156 -11.39 -18.54 10.85
N ARG A 157 -10.70 -17.63 11.54
CA ARG A 157 -10.67 -17.54 13.00
C ARG A 157 -10.65 -16.09 13.43
N VAL A 158 -11.22 -15.82 14.60
CA VAL A 158 -10.99 -14.59 15.33
C VAL A 158 -10.52 -14.88 16.75
N ILE A 159 -9.45 -14.22 17.17
CA ILE A 159 -8.90 -14.27 18.52
C ILE A 159 -9.17 -12.93 19.22
N ILE A 160 -9.52 -12.98 20.50
CA ILE A 160 -9.85 -11.81 21.32
C ILE A 160 -8.85 -11.72 22.46
N LYS A 161 -8.23 -10.54 22.60
CA LYS A 161 -7.28 -10.21 23.66
C LYS A 161 -7.78 -9.01 24.46
N PHE A 162 -7.78 -9.15 25.78
CA PHE A 162 -8.09 -8.06 26.70
C PHE A 162 -6.80 -7.50 27.30
N ILE A 163 -6.58 -6.20 27.16
CA ILE A 163 -5.36 -5.51 27.59
C ILE A 163 -5.75 -4.35 28.53
N GLN A 164 -4.97 -4.13 29.57
CA GLN A 164 -5.08 -2.95 30.44
C GLN A 164 -3.69 -2.50 30.87
N ASN A 165 -3.44 -1.19 30.80
CA ASN A 165 -2.14 -0.59 31.14
C ASN A 165 -0.92 -1.27 30.47
N GLY A 166 -1.09 -1.76 29.24
CA GLY A 166 -0.03 -2.39 28.44
C GLY A 166 0.19 -3.89 28.67
N GLY A 167 -0.52 -4.52 29.61
CA GLY A 167 -0.47 -5.97 29.88
C GLY A 167 -1.82 -6.66 29.73
N VAL A 168 -1.84 -7.99 29.89
CA VAL A 168 -3.10 -8.78 29.88
C VAL A 168 -4.04 -8.29 30.98
N ASN A 169 -5.30 -8.01 30.64
CA ASN A 169 -6.30 -7.59 31.60
C ASN A 169 -6.88 -8.80 32.33
N THR A 170 -6.49 -8.99 33.59
CA THR A 170 -6.97 -10.09 34.44
C THR A 170 -8.25 -9.76 35.22
N SER A 171 -8.78 -8.54 35.10
CA SER A 171 -9.99 -8.10 35.81
C SER A 171 -11.29 -8.37 35.05
N VAL A 172 -11.19 -8.95 33.86
CA VAL A 172 -12.33 -9.28 33.00
C VAL A 172 -13.21 -10.33 33.69
N SER A 173 -14.49 -10.00 33.84
CA SER A 173 -15.52 -10.87 34.42
C SER A 173 -16.82 -10.74 33.63
N ASN A 174 -17.80 -11.61 33.91
CA ASN A 174 -19.10 -11.62 33.21
C ASN A 174 -18.97 -11.66 31.67
N PHE A 175 -17.93 -12.34 31.19
CA PHE A 175 -17.60 -12.38 29.77
C PHE A 175 -18.61 -13.22 28.99
N MET A 176 -19.31 -12.57 28.07
CA MET A 176 -20.22 -13.18 27.11
C MET A 176 -19.69 -12.94 25.70
N LEU A 177 -19.53 -14.03 24.97
CA LEU A 177 -19.07 -14.06 23.59
C LEU A 177 -20.13 -14.71 22.71
N GLN A 178 -20.70 -13.94 21.79
CA GLN A 178 -21.73 -14.39 20.86
C GLN A 178 -21.26 -14.17 19.43
N GLY A 179 -21.27 -15.22 18.62
CA GLY A 179 -20.96 -15.21 17.20
C GLY A 179 -22.11 -15.87 16.43
N ASP A 180 -22.35 -15.44 15.19
CA ASP A 180 -23.39 -16.00 14.33
C ASP A 180 -22.96 -17.28 13.58
N SER A 181 -21.68 -17.63 13.61
CA SER A 181 -21.12 -18.84 13.01
C SER A 181 -19.81 -19.29 13.70
N GLY A 182 -19.30 -20.46 13.28
CA GLY A 182 -18.07 -21.04 13.82
C GLY A 182 -18.23 -21.65 15.20
N ASN A 183 -17.12 -22.22 15.69
CA ASN A 183 -17.04 -22.88 16.99
C ASN A 183 -16.26 -21.98 17.94
N ARG A 184 -16.83 -21.69 19.11
CA ARG A 184 -16.12 -20.96 20.16
C ARG A 184 -14.92 -21.77 20.64
N THR A 185 -13.78 -21.12 20.79
CA THR A 185 -12.55 -21.72 21.32
C THR A 185 -12.07 -20.96 22.56
N ASN A 186 -11.60 -21.72 23.54
CA ASN A 186 -10.82 -21.24 24.67
C ASN A 186 -9.62 -22.18 24.82
N ILE A 187 -8.52 -21.83 24.17
CA ILE A 187 -7.28 -22.61 24.19
C ILE A 187 -6.18 -21.71 24.76
N ASN A 188 -5.48 -22.17 25.79
CA ASN A 188 -4.41 -21.39 26.44
C ASN A 188 -4.86 -20.00 26.93
N ASN A 189 -6.09 -19.89 27.47
CA ASN A 189 -6.71 -18.63 27.89
C ASN A 189 -6.92 -17.61 26.75
N VAL A 190 -6.94 -18.08 25.50
CA VAL A 190 -7.26 -17.26 24.33
C VAL A 190 -8.70 -17.54 23.92
N GLU A 191 -9.56 -16.54 24.06
CA GLU A 191 -10.97 -16.60 23.68
C GLU A 191 -11.14 -16.26 22.19
N GLY A 192 -12.03 -16.96 21.50
CA GLY A 192 -12.24 -16.73 20.09
C GLY A 192 -13.26 -17.63 19.42
N PHE A 193 -13.26 -17.60 18.09
CA PHE A 193 -14.00 -18.52 17.24
C PHE A 193 -13.12 -19.09 16.15
N GLU A 194 -13.29 -20.36 15.82
CA GLU A 194 -12.68 -21.02 14.67
C GLU A 194 -13.75 -21.51 13.68
N ASN A 195 -13.35 -21.73 12.42
CA ASN A 195 -14.24 -22.17 11.34
C ASN A 195 -15.43 -21.22 11.11
N ILE A 196 -15.22 -19.90 11.25
CA ILE A 196 -16.25 -18.90 11.00
C ILE A 196 -16.59 -18.80 9.51
N THR A 197 -17.85 -18.53 9.20
CA THR A 197 -18.32 -18.19 7.85
C THR A 197 -18.40 -16.67 7.70
N PHE A 198 -18.25 -16.15 6.48
CA PHE A 198 -18.24 -14.71 6.23
C PHE A 198 -19.49 -14.27 5.46
N PRO A 199 -20.12 -13.13 5.83
CA PRO A 199 -19.71 -12.23 6.92
C PRO A 199 -19.95 -12.86 8.30
N PHE A 200 -19.02 -12.63 9.23
CA PHE A 200 -19.09 -13.10 10.62
C PHE A 200 -19.46 -11.94 11.54
N LEU A 201 -20.63 -12.00 12.20
CA LEU A 201 -21.06 -11.03 13.20
C LEU A 201 -20.73 -11.54 14.60
N CYS A 202 -20.08 -10.71 15.41
CA CYS A 202 -19.77 -11.02 16.79
C CYS A 202 -20.08 -9.87 17.74
N LYS A 203 -20.61 -10.23 18.91
CA LYS A 203 -20.87 -9.34 20.04
C LYS A 203 -20.18 -9.87 21.28
N ILE A 204 -19.45 -8.97 21.93
CA ILE A 204 -18.71 -9.20 23.16
C ILE A 204 -19.32 -8.31 24.25
N THR A 205 -19.58 -8.87 25.42
CA THR A 205 -19.97 -8.13 26.62
C THR A 205 -19.14 -8.62 27.80
N TYR A 206 -18.62 -7.71 28.62
CA TYR A 206 -17.82 -8.06 29.80
C TYR A 206 -17.81 -6.92 30.82
N SER A 207 -17.45 -7.22 32.06
CA SER A 207 -17.20 -6.25 33.12
C SER A 207 -15.69 -6.16 33.38
N THR A 208 -15.17 -4.97 33.63
CA THR A 208 -13.75 -4.74 33.86
C THR A 208 -13.51 -3.53 34.75
N LEU A 209 -12.36 -3.47 35.41
CA LEU A 209 -11.96 -2.29 36.19
C LEU A 209 -11.63 -1.12 35.27
N ASN A 210 -11.94 0.10 35.71
CA ASN A 210 -11.42 1.31 35.07
C ASN A 210 -9.88 1.39 35.16
N LYS A 211 -9.26 2.30 34.40
CA LYS A 211 -7.79 2.47 34.37
C LYS A 211 -7.16 2.70 35.75
N PHE A 212 -7.88 3.35 36.65
CA PHE A 212 -7.44 3.64 38.02
C PHE A 212 -7.70 2.49 39.00
N ARG A 213 -8.35 1.41 38.56
CA ARG A 213 -8.76 0.24 39.35
C ARG A 213 -9.62 0.57 40.56
N THR A 214 -10.43 1.62 40.47
CA THR A 214 -11.29 2.10 41.57
C THR A 214 -12.75 1.68 41.45
N SER A 215 -13.21 1.36 40.24
CA SER A 215 -14.59 0.92 39.99
C SER A 215 -14.66 -0.03 38.79
N THR A 216 -15.64 -0.93 38.82
CA THR A 216 -15.96 -1.82 37.69
C THR A 216 -17.02 -1.17 36.80
N HIS A 217 -16.89 -1.31 35.48
CA HIS A 217 -17.92 -0.94 34.51
C HIS A 217 -18.12 -2.04 33.46
N THR A 218 -19.23 -1.95 32.74
CA THR A 218 -19.55 -2.88 31.64
C THR A 218 -19.06 -2.33 30.31
N ALA A 219 -18.44 -3.19 29.52
CA ALA A 219 -18.00 -2.94 28.17
C ALA A 219 -18.75 -3.82 27.17
N ILE A 220 -19.08 -3.25 26.02
CA ILE A 220 -19.77 -3.92 24.91
C ILE A 220 -19.03 -3.58 23.62
N PHE A 221 -18.77 -4.59 22.79
CA PHE A 221 -18.13 -4.43 21.50
C PHE A 221 -18.80 -5.33 20.45
N GLU A 222 -19.26 -4.76 19.34
CA GLU A 222 -19.92 -5.49 18.24
C GLU A 222 -19.21 -5.18 16.93
N PHE A 223 -18.88 -6.22 16.17
CA PHE A 223 -18.16 -6.10 14.90
C PHE A 223 -18.60 -7.15 13.88
N VAL A 224 -18.34 -6.86 12.61
CA VAL A 224 -18.50 -7.78 11.48
C VAL A 224 -17.16 -7.98 10.81
N ILE A 225 -16.77 -9.20 10.51
CA ILE A 225 -15.67 -9.51 9.60
C ILE A 225 -16.25 -9.94 8.27
N ASN A 226 -15.83 -9.30 7.18
CA ASN A 226 -16.35 -9.55 5.83
C ASN A 226 -15.40 -10.32 4.92
N LYS A 227 -14.15 -10.53 5.34
CA LYS A 227 -13.11 -11.15 4.51
C LYS A 227 -12.50 -12.37 5.19
N PRO A 228 -12.30 -13.48 4.46
CA PRO A 228 -11.66 -14.67 4.99
C PRO A 228 -10.27 -14.46 5.58
N GLY A 229 -9.91 -15.36 6.50
CA GLY A 229 -8.61 -15.44 7.16
C GLY A 229 -8.69 -15.29 8.69
N ASP A 230 -7.51 -15.13 9.27
CA ASP A 230 -7.30 -15.06 10.71
C ASP A 230 -7.31 -13.60 11.19
N TRP A 231 -8.06 -13.33 12.24
CA TRP A 231 -8.29 -12.00 12.79
C TRP A 231 -7.91 -11.94 14.26
N GLU A 232 -7.35 -10.81 14.66
CA GLU A 232 -7.06 -10.50 16.05
C GLU A 232 -7.78 -9.21 16.45
N LEU A 233 -8.60 -9.33 17.50
CA LEU A 233 -9.23 -8.22 18.19
C LEU A 233 -8.53 -7.98 19.52
N ILE A 234 -7.98 -6.79 19.70
CA ILE A 234 -7.44 -6.30 20.96
C ILE A 234 -8.42 -5.26 21.53
N LEU A 235 -8.90 -5.49 22.75
CA LEU A 235 -9.72 -4.55 23.51
C LEU A 235 -8.90 -4.01 24.68
N ASN A 236 -8.82 -2.68 24.81
CA ASN A 236 -8.08 -1.99 25.84
C ASN A 236 -9.03 -1.24 26.78
N ASN A 237 -8.82 -1.42 28.09
CA ASN A 237 -9.50 -0.72 29.19
C ASN A 237 -8.49 -0.24 30.24
#